data_AF-D3BMN9-F1
#
_entry.id   AF-D3BMN9-F1
#
_cell.length_a   1.000
_cell.length_b   1.000
_cell.length_c   1.000
_cell.angle_alpha   90.00
_cell.angle_beta   90.00
_cell.angle_gamma   90.00
#
_symmetry.space_group_name_H-M   'P 1'
#
loop_
_entity.id
_entity.type
_entity.pdbx_description
1 polymer ?
#
loop_
_entity_poly.entity_id
_entity_poly.type
_entity_poly.pdbx_seq_one_letter_code
_entity_poly.pdbx_strand_id
1 'polypeptide(L)'
;MTIINNSNDGTISQITKRFKRKKESSQRKIEIDCNKNSSIDCNNNNIEHQQQQQQQPTKYISNWISTTKYTILTFIPKNLFEQFRRVANLYFLFILIISYTPVSPVAPGPSTINLGIVLLINAVKEAYEDFRRYQSDKRINYQSTKVIRNSKLIDIFWKDLEVGDVVRVDSDEQFPADLVLLSSSSESPGMCYVETSNLDGESNLKSKQSLVETNNLKSVEDFIGAKLLIEYETPSHLLNKFDGRITINNEDTLPLNVEQLLVRGTQLKNTKWIYGVVVYTGHETKYMLNTMATPSKKNLYICCIVFHDRSNITVCHDGDCQSFPGDFNQSR
;
A
#
# COMPACT_ATOMS: atom_id res chain seq x y z
N MET A 1 -50.19 38.56 -11.58
CA MET A 1 -49.65 37.26 -12.02
C MET A 1 -48.17 37.47 -12.31
N THR A 2 -47.25 37.45 -11.34
CA THR A 2 -46.98 36.46 -10.28
C THR A 2 -46.27 35.24 -10.87
N ILE A 3 -44.93 35.20 -10.64
CA ILE A 3 -44.00 34.06 -10.41
C ILE A 3 -43.72 33.08 -11.59
N ILE A 4 -42.54 32.49 -11.83
CA ILE A 4 -41.26 32.27 -11.11
C ILE A 4 -40.12 32.25 -12.14
N ASN A 5 -39.09 33.07 -11.93
CA ASN A 5 -37.72 32.78 -12.41
C ASN A 5 -36.90 32.34 -11.19
N ASN A 6 -35.88 31.52 -11.46
CA ASN A 6 -34.85 30.99 -10.54
C ASN A 6 -35.24 29.76 -9.71
N SER A 7 -34.55 28.66 -9.97
CA SER A 7 -33.73 27.91 -8.99
C SER A 7 -33.24 26.62 -9.65
N ASN A 8 -32.00 26.57 -10.16
CA ASN A 8 -31.30 25.28 -10.36
C ASN A 8 -29.76 25.39 -10.51
N ASP A 9 -29.17 26.58 -10.67
CA ASP A 9 -27.70 26.71 -10.76
C ASP A 9 -26.95 26.68 -9.42
N GLY A 10 -27.67 26.87 -8.30
CA GLY A 10 -27.07 26.81 -6.96
C GLY A 10 -26.70 25.39 -6.51
N THR A 11 -27.46 24.38 -6.93
CA THR A 11 -27.37 23.02 -6.40
C THR A 11 -26.24 22.23 -7.04
N ILE A 12 -26.02 22.37 -8.36
CA ILE A 12 -24.93 21.67 -9.08
C ILE A 12 -23.55 22.22 -8.67
N SER A 13 -23.44 23.54 -8.46
CA SER A 13 -22.23 24.19 -7.94
C SER A 13 -21.90 23.77 -6.50
N GLN A 14 -22.93 23.58 -5.66
CA GLN A 14 -22.73 23.09 -4.30
C GLN A 14 -22.44 21.58 -4.22
N ILE A 15 -22.99 20.77 -5.13
CA ILE A 15 -22.69 19.34 -5.23
C ILE A 15 -21.26 19.12 -5.72
N THR A 16 -20.80 19.84 -6.75
CA THR A 16 -19.38 19.78 -7.18
C THR A 16 -18.42 20.32 -6.13
N LYS A 17 -18.79 21.36 -5.37
CA LYS A 17 -17.99 21.85 -4.22
C LYS A 17 -17.98 20.86 -3.04
N ARG A 18 -19.08 20.12 -2.79
CA ARG A 18 -19.12 19.04 -1.78
C ARG A 18 -18.33 17.81 -2.21
N PHE A 19 -18.34 17.44 -3.49
CA PHE A 19 -17.50 16.37 -4.03
C PHE A 19 -16.01 16.76 -4.08
N LYS A 20 -15.66 18.04 -4.30
CA LYS A 20 -14.28 18.55 -4.12
C LYS A 20 -13.84 18.51 -2.65
N ARG A 21 -14.68 18.96 -1.70
CA ARG A 21 -14.37 18.88 -0.25
C ARG A 21 -14.25 17.45 0.29
N LYS A 22 -14.97 16.49 -0.28
CA LYS A 22 -14.87 15.07 0.12
C LYS A 22 -13.66 14.34 -0.48
N LYS A 23 -12.93 14.98 -1.42
CA LYS A 23 -11.68 14.47 -2.00
C LYS A 23 -10.44 15.01 -1.28
N GLU A 24 -10.55 16.14 -0.58
CA GLU A 24 -9.48 16.71 0.26
C GLU A 24 -9.33 16.01 1.63
N SER A 25 -10.26 15.14 2.02
CA SER A 25 -10.29 14.53 3.36
C SER A 25 -9.35 13.33 3.58
N SER A 26 -8.42 13.05 2.68
CA SER A 26 -7.49 11.92 2.82
C SER A 26 -6.05 12.23 2.41
N GLN A 27 -5.66 13.50 2.43
CA GLN A 27 -4.29 13.91 2.17
C GLN A 27 -3.41 13.65 3.41
N ARG A 28 -2.25 13.00 3.21
CA ARG A 28 -1.24 12.83 4.26
C ARG A 28 -0.27 14.00 4.21
N LYS A 29 0.26 14.39 5.37
CA LYS A 29 1.16 15.53 5.54
C LYS A 29 2.43 15.09 6.27
N ILE A 30 3.59 15.34 5.67
CA ILE A 30 4.92 15.10 6.27
C ILE A 30 5.62 16.44 6.40
N GLU A 31 6.12 16.77 7.59
CA GLU A 31 7.01 17.91 7.82
C GLU A 31 8.41 17.38 8.16
N ILE A 32 9.39 17.73 7.33
CA ILE A 32 10.79 17.37 7.54
C ILE A 32 11.52 18.62 8.03
N ASP A 33 12.01 18.56 9.27
CA ASP A 33 12.88 19.55 9.88
C ASP A 33 14.18 18.87 10.29
N CYS A 34 15.27 19.23 9.60
CA CYS A 34 16.57 18.58 9.77
C CYS A 34 17.35 19.09 11.00
N ASN A 35 16.76 19.91 11.88
CA ASN A 35 17.49 20.59 12.96
C ASN A 35 16.87 20.43 14.37
N LYS A 36 16.64 19.20 14.85
CA LYS A 36 16.26 18.98 16.27
C LYS A 36 17.36 18.35 17.10
N ASN A 37 18.25 19.21 17.61
CA ASN A 37 19.01 18.96 18.84
C ASN A 37 18.25 19.53 20.06
N SER A 38 17.91 18.63 20.99
CA SER A 38 17.77 18.85 22.45
C SER A 38 16.53 19.58 23.04
N SER A 39 16.03 18.95 24.11
CA SER A 39 15.42 19.53 25.33
C SER A 39 14.12 20.32 25.21
N ILE A 40 13.03 19.70 25.67
CA ILE A 40 11.76 20.37 25.95
C ILE A 40 11.89 21.07 27.30
N ASP A 41 12.15 22.39 27.29
CA ASP A 41 11.86 23.27 28.42
C ASP A 41 10.50 23.94 28.17
N CYS A 42 9.50 23.56 28.95
CA CYS A 42 8.18 24.18 28.91
C CYS A 42 8.13 25.33 29.91
N ASN A 43 8.07 26.58 29.43
CA ASN A 43 7.35 27.62 30.17
C ASN A 43 6.84 28.78 29.30
N ASN A 44 5.58 29.14 29.61
CA ASN A 44 4.83 30.37 29.33
C ASN A 44 4.21 30.63 27.95
N ASN A 45 2.95 30.22 27.85
CA ASN A 45 1.71 31.02 27.79
C ASN A 45 1.58 32.24 26.85
N ASN A 46 0.52 32.08 26.04
CA ASN A 46 -0.32 33.06 25.34
C ASN A 46 0.13 33.47 23.92
N ILE A 47 -0.68 33.09 22.93
CA ILE A 47 -1.40 34.01 22.00
C ILE A 47 -2.23 33.20 20.97
N GLU A 48 -3.51 33.57 20.92
CA GLU A 48 -4.49 33.47 19.81
C GLU A 48 -4.92 32.12 19.21
N HIS A 49 -6.20 31.83 19.44
CA HIS A 49 -6.98 30.77 18.82
C HIS A 49 -7.16 30.98 17.30
N GLN A 50 -6.28 30.42 16.50
CA GLN A 50 -6.63 29.93 15.17
C GLN A 50 -6.81 28.41 15.26
N GLN A 51 -8.04 27.94 15.09
CA GLN A 51 -8.37 26.51 15.03
C GLN A 51 -7.82 25.91 13.72
N GLN A 52 -6.52 25.64 13.66
CA GLN A 52 -6.01 24.63 12.75
C GLN A 52 -6.52 23.29 13.27
N GLN A 53 -7.37 22.64 12.48
CA GLN A 53 -7.71 21.23 12.70
C GLN A 53 -6.41 20.43 12.60
N GLN A 54 -5.76 20.18 13.74
CA GLN A 54 -4.67 19.23 13.85
C GLN A 54 -5.25 17.85 13.51
N GLN A 55 -5.09 17.44 12.26
CA GLN A 55 -5.30 16.06 11.86
C GLN A 55 -4.40 15.20 12.74
N GLN A 56 -4.99 14.29 13.53
CA GLN A 56 -4.21 13.36 14.31
C GLN A 56 -3.25 12.61 13.38
N PRO A 57 -1.97 12.45 13.73
CA PRO A 57 -1.02 11.77 12.85
C PRO A 57 -1.51 10.35 12.65
N THR A 58 -1.98 10.03 11.44
CA THR A 58 -2.23 8.64 11.07
C THR A 58 -0.89 7.93 11.20
N LYS A 59 -0.78 7.03 12.17
CA LYS A 59 0.44 6.24 12.38
C LYS A 59 0.81 5.54 11.07
N TYR A 60 1.94 5.94 10.48
CA TYR A 60 2.47 5.30 9.29
C TYR A 60 2.80 3.84 9.58
N ILE A 61 2.68 2.99 8.55
CA ILE A 61 3.04 1.58 8.69
C ILE A 61 4.57 1.41 8.57
N SER A 62 5.10 0.35 9.18
CA SER A 62 6.52 0.01 9.07
C SER A 62 6.90 -0.41 7.65
N ASN A 63 8.17 -0.22 7.25
CA ASN A 63 8.67 -0.72 5.96
C ASN A 63 8.96 -2.24 5.93
N TRP A 64 8.62 -2.96 7.01
CA TRP A 64 8.63 -4.42 7.05
C TRP A 64 7.68 -5.02 6.01
N ILE A 65 8.18 -5.99 5.23
CA ILE A 65 7.38 -6.76 4.29
C ILE A 65 7.28 -8.23 4.71
N SER A 66 6.12 -8.84 4.47
CA SER A 66 5.90 -10.27 4.67
C SER A 66 4.99 -10.81 3.57
N THR A 67 5.45 -11.84 2.87
CA THR A 67 4.72 -12.57 1.82
C THR A 67 4.39 -14.01 2.22
N THR A 68 4.85 -14.46 3.39
CA THR A 68 4.49 -15.74 4.01
C THR A 68 2.99 -15.80 4.34
N LYS A 69 2.34 -16.91 3.99
CA LYS A 69 0.92 -17.15 4.26
C LYS A 69 0.67 -17.74 5.65
N TYR A 70 1.62 -18.53 6.15
CA TYR A 70 1.42 -19.33 7.35
C TYR A 70 2.44 -18.96 8.43
N THR A 71 1.95 -18.87 9.66
CA THR A 71 2.80 -19.08 10.85
C THR A 71 2.86 -20.57 11.17
N ILE A 72 3.85 -21.00 11.95
CA ILE A 72 4.06 -22.40 12.36
C ILE A 72 2.75 -23.03 12.89
N LEU A 73 2.02 -22.32 13.75
CA LEU A 73 0.77 -22.80 14.34
C LEU A 73 -0.41 -22.76 13.38
N THR A 74 -0.46 -21.78 12.47
CA THR A 74 -1.58 -21.66 11.51
C THR A 74 -1.41 -22.53 10.27
N PHE A 75 -0.22 -23.11 10.05
CA PHE A 75 0.07 -23.89 8.84
C PHE A 75 -0.89 -25.07 8.69
N ILE A 76 -0.96 -25.96 9.68
CA ILE A 76 -1.79 -27.17 9.61
C ILE A 76 -3.28 -26.83 9.36
N PRO A 77 -3.96 -26.03 10.20
CA PRO A 77 -5.40 -25.80 10.03
C PRO A 77 -5.73 -25.04 8.73
N LYS A 78 -4.94 -24.03 8.35
CA LYS A 78 -5.19 -23.28 7.11
C LYS A 78 -4.85 -24.09 5.87
N ASN A 79 -3.75 -24.83 5.88
CA ASN A 79 -3.34 -25.69 4.77
C ASN A 79 -4.38 -26.78 4.53
N LEU A 80 -4.83 -27.50 5.58
CA LEU A 80 -5.88 -28.51 5.44
C LEU A 80 -7.18 -27.90 4.88
N PHE A 81 -7.61 -26.76 5.40
CA PHE A 81 -8.79 -26.06 4.92
C PHE A 81 -8.69 -25.71 3.43
N GLU A 82 -7.53 -25.20 2.98
CA GLU A 82 -7.29 -24.91 1.57
C GLU A 82 -7.23 -26.15 0.70
N GLN A 83 -6.67 -27.26 1.20
CA GLN A 83 -6.66 -28.53 0.50
C GLN A 83 -8.09 -29.07 0.32
N PHE A 84 -8.96 -29.02 1.34
CA PHE A 84 -10.35 -29.48 1.22
C PHE A 84 -11.29 -28.52 0.49
N ARG A 85 -10.84 -27.31 0.13
CA ARG A 85 -11.57 -26.48 -0.84
C ARG A 85 -11.48 -27.00 -2.27
N ARG A 86 -10.59 -27.96 -2.55
CA ARG A 86 -10.49 -28.60 -3.88
C ARG A 86 -11.51 -29.73 -3.97
N VAL A 87 -12.38 -29.68 -4.98
CA VAL A 87 -13.46 -30.66 -5.19
C VAL A 87 -12.95 -32.11 -5.23
N ALA A 88 -11.78 -32.35 -5.80
CA ALA A 88 -11.16 -33.68 -5.82
C ALA A 88 -10.86 -34.23 -4.41
N ASN A 89 -10.38 -33.39 -3.50
CA ASN A 89 -10.07 -33.80 -2.13
C ASN A 89 -11.34 -34.05 -1.31
N LEU A 90 -12.42 -33.30 -1.57
CA LEU A 90 -13.76 -33.59 -1.03
C LEU A 90 -14.29 -34.93 -1.54
N TYR A 91 -14.15 -35.21 -2.83
CA TYR A 91 -14.55 -36.49 -3.41
C TYR A 91 -13.84 -37.66 -2.71
N PHE A 92 -12.51 -37.61 -2.59
CA PHE A 92 -11.75 -38.66 -1.89
C PHE A 92 -12.10 -38.76 -0.41
N LEU A 93 -12.46 -37.65 0.25
CA LEU A 93 -12.95 -37.66 1.62
C LEU A 93 -14.31 -38.37 1.74
N PHE A 94 -15.24 -38.15 0.82
CA PHE A 94 -16.53 -38.85 0.83
C PHE A 94 -16.36 -40.35 0.57
N ILE A 95 -15.52 -40.73 -0.38
CA ILE A 95 -15.19 -42.14 -0.64
C ILE A 95 -14.57 -42.78 0.61
N LEU A 96 -13.69 -42.07 1.31
CA LEU A 96 -13.11 -42.51 2.57
C LEU A 96 -14.17 -42.69 3.65
N ILE A 97 -15.10 -41.75 3.81
CA ILE A 97 -16.19 -41.87 4.81
C ILE A 97 -17.05 -43.09 4.51
N ILE A 98 -17.42 -43.30 3.24
CA ILE A 98 -18.22 -44.45 2.82
C ILE A 98 -17.47 -45.76 3.08
N SER A 99 -16.15 -45.82 2.86
CA SER A 99 -15.38 -47.05 3.05
C SER A 99 -15.26 -47.53 4.51
N TYR A 100 -15.53 -46.65 5.49
CA TYR A 100 -15.65 -47.03 6.91
C TYR A 100 -17.04 -47.55 7.31
N THR A 101 -18.02 -47.49 6.42
CA THR A 101 -19.37 -48.00 6.69
C THR A 101 -19.47 -49.49 6.35
N PRO A 102 -20.36 -50.25 7.02
CA PRO A 102 -20.54 -51.68 6.73
C PRO A 102 -21.15 -51.96 5.35
N VAL A 103 -21.61 -50.93 4.62
CA VAL A 103 -22.18 -51.07 3.27
C VAL A 103 -21.11 -51.07 2.18
N SER A 104 -19.88 -50.66 2.48
CA SER A 104 -18.81 -50.61 1.49
C SER A 104 -18.23 -52.00 1.21
N PRO A 105 -18.12 -52.43 -0.05
CA PRO A 105 -17.42 -53.66 -0.42
C PRO A 105 -15.89 -53.49 -0.43
N VAL A 106 -15.38 -52.27 -0.26
CA VAL A 106 -13.96 -51.92 -0.30
C VAL A 106 -13.46 -51.62 1.11
N ALA A 107 -12.32 -52.22 1.49
CA ALA A 107 -11.67 -51.94 2.76
C ALA A 107 -11.20 -50.47 2.87
N PRO A 108 -11.23 -49.85 4.07
CA PRO A 108 -10.91 -48.43 4.22
C PRO A 108 -9.42 -48.10 4.04
N GLY A 109 -8.52 -49.06 4.32
CA GLY A 109 -7.06 -48.86 4.32
C GLY A 109 -6.50 -48.18 3.06
N PRO A 110 -6.74 -48.72 1.85
CA PRO A 110 -6.27 -48.09 0.61
C PRO A 110 -6.77 -46.65 0.41
N SER A 111 -8.04 -46.36 0.74
CA SER A 111 -8.61 -45.01 0.65
C SER A 111 -7.95 -44.04 1.64
N THR A 112 -7.70 -44.47 2.88
CA THR A 112 -7.01 -43.67 3.90
C THR A 112 -5.59 -43.34 3.45
N ILE A 113 -4.87 -44.32 2.95
CA ILE A 113 -3.48 -44.16 2.48
C ILE A 113 -3.43 -43.21 1.29
N ASN A 114 -4.32 -43.40 0.29
CA ASN A 114 -4.34 -42.57 -0.90
C ASN A 114 -4.61 -41.09 -0.57
N LEU A 115 -5.65 -40.81 0.23
CA LEU A 115 -5.94 -39.43 0.65
C LEU A 115 -4.81 -38.86 1.52
N GLY A 116 -4.28 -39.64 2.46
CA GLY A 116 -3.18 -39.23 3.33
C GLY A 116 -1.92 -38.82 2.56
N ILE A 117 -1.49 -39.63 1.59
CA ILE A 117 -0.30 -39.35 0.78
C ILE A 117 -0.48 -38.08 -0.07
N VAL A 118 -1.64 -37.94 -0.73
CA VAL A 118 -1.91 -36.74 -1.55
C VAL A 118 -1.93 -35.47 -0.69
N LEU A 119 -2.58 -35.52 0.48
CA LEU A 119 -2.59 -34.38 1.41
C LEU A 119 -1.19 -34.06 1.93
N LEU A 120 -0.39 -35.07 2.24
CA LEU A 120 0.96 -34.93 2.75
C LEU A 120 1.90 -34.29 1.71
N ILE A 121 1.91 -34.79 0.46
CA ILE A 121 2.76 -34.25 -0.61
C ILE A 121 2.43 -32.78 -0.87
N ASN A 122 1.14 -32.43 -0.94
CA ASN A 122 0.70 -31.04 -1.12
C ASN A 122 1.10 -30.16 0.07
N ALA A 123 0.99 -30.66 1.30
CA ALA A 123 1.41 -29.94 2.49
C ALA A 123 2.92 -29.67 2.48
N VAL A 124 3.74 -30.68 2.19
CA VAL A 124 5.21 -30.55 2.10
C VAL A 124 5.59 -29.53 1.03
N LYS A 125 4.95 -29.58 -0.14
CA LYS A 125 5.18 -28.61 -1.22
C LYS A 125 4.86 -27.19 -0.78
N GLU A 126 3.68 -26.95 -0.19
CA GLU A 126 3.29 -25.61 0.27
C GLU A 126 4.21 -25.11 1.40
N ALA A 127 4.60 -25.99 2.33
CA ALA A 127 5.55 -25.65 3.38
C ALA A 127 6.91 -25.22 2.82
N TYR A 128 7.42 -25.94 1.81
CA TYR A 128 8.67 -25.58 1.14
C TYR A 128 8.56 -24.23 0.42
N GLU A 129 7.47 -23.99 -0.29
CA GLU A 129 7.22 -22.71 -0.97
C GLU A 129 7.12 -21.55 0.02
N ASP A 130 6.41 -21.72 1.14
CA ASP A 130 6.26 -20.67 2.16
C ASP A 130 7.59 -20.42 2.90
N PHE A 131 8.40 -21.45 3.14
CA PHE A 131 9.75 -21.30 3.68
C PHE A 131 10.67 -20.53 2.74
N ARG A 132 10.57 -20.76 1.42
CA ARG A 132 11.30 -19.96 0.43
C ARG A 132 10.88 -18.49 0.45
N ARG A 133 9.58 -18.19 0.60
CA ARG A 133 9.09 -16.82 0.78
C ARG A 133 9.65 -16.18 2.04
N TYR A 134 9.62 -16.89 3.16
CA TYR A 134 10.22 -16.41 4.41
C TYR A 134 11.69 -16.03 4.24
N GLN A 135 12.49 -16.88 3.59
CA GLN A 135 13.90 -16.57 3.32
C GLN A 135 14.08 -15.34 2.41
N SER A 136 13.21 -15.18 1.40
CA SER A 136 13.21 -14.01 0.52
C SER A 136 12.85 -12.73 1.29
N ASP A 137 11.78 -12.76 2.07
CA ASP A 137 11.34 -11.63 2.90
C ASP A 137 12.44 -11.23 3.89
N LYS A 138 13.08 -12.20 4.54
CA LYS A 138 14.21 -11.94 5.45
C LYS A 138 15.37 -11.28 4.71
N ARG A 139 15.69 -11.69 3.49
CA ARG A 139 16.78 -11.05 2.73
C ARG A 139 16.46 -9.58 2.45
N ILE A 140 15.23 -9.29 2.00
CA ILE A 140 14.82 -7.93 1.65
C ILE A 140 14.75 -7.02 2.88
N ASN A 141 14.16 -7.50 3.98
CA ASN A 141 14.01 -6.70 5.21
C ASN A 141 15.35 -6.32 5.85
N TYR A 142 16.38 -7.13 5.65
CA TYR A 142 17.74 -6.92 6.19
C TYR A 142 18.72 -6.37 5.15
N GLN A 143 18.24 -5.93 3.98
CA GLN A 143 19.05 -5.16 3.05
C GLN A 143 19.35 -3.78 3.63
N SER A 144 20.53 -3.23 3.36
CA SER A 144 20.95 -1.91 3.86
C SER A 144 20.55 -0.78 2.89
N THR A 145 20.33 0.41 3.43
CA THR A 145 20.19 1.66 2.66
C THR A 145 20.72 2.83 3.48
N LYS A 146 21.13 3.91 2.80
CA LYS A 146 21.72 5.10 3.42
C LYS A 146 20.63 6.13 3.67
N VAL A 147 20.52 6.60 4.91
CA VAL A 147 19.59 7.67 5.30
C VAL A 147 20.32 8.80 5.98
N ILE A 148 19.79 10.01 5.82
CA ILE A 148 20.24 11.17 6.58
C ILE A 148 19.48 11.20 7.90
N ARG A 149 20.18 10.94 9.00
CA ARG A 149 19.66 11.10 10.37
C ARG A 149 20.72 11.78 11.23
N ASN A 150 20.29 12.72 12.09
CA ASN A 150 21.19 13.49 12.95
C ASN A 150 22.35 14.15 12.18
N SER A 151 22.03 14.76 11.03
CA SER A 151 23.00 15.43 10.14
C SER A 151 24.16 14.53 9.68
N LYS A 152 23.95 13.21 9.63
CA LYS A 152 24.92 12.23 9.16
C LYS A 152 24.24 11.25 8.22
N LEU A 153 25.01 10.78 7.25
CA LEU A 153 24.60 9.67 6.40
C LEU A 153 24.92 8.36 7.14
N ILE A 154 23.89 7.60 7.49
CA ILE A 154 24.03 6.33 8.21
C ILE A 154 23.36 5.20 7.43
N ASP A 155 23.92 3.99 7.55
CA ASP A 155 23.35 2.78 7.00
C ASP A 155 22.31 2.19 7.97
N ILE A 156 21.11 1.92 7.47
CA ILE A 156 20.03 1.24 8.20
C ILE A 156 19.48 0.07 7.40
N PHE A 157 18.82 -0.88 8.07
CA PHE A 157 18.09 -1.93 7.37
C PHE A 157 16.78 -1.39 6.79
N TRP A 158 16.35 -1.95 5.66
CA TRP A 158 15.11 -1.57 4.99
C TRP A 158 13.89 -1.67 5.91
N LYS A 159 13.84 -2.66 6.80
CA LYS A 159 12.74 -2.82 7.77
C LYS A 159 12.59 -1.63 8.74
N ASP A 160 13.68 -0.90 9.00
CA ASP A 160 13.76 0.20 9.97
C ASP A 160 13.63 1.59 9.30
N LEU A 161 13.30 1.60 8.00
CA LEU A 161 13.01 2.80 7.22
C LEU A 161 11.60 3.31 7.53
N GLU A 162 11.47 4.61 7.72
CA GLU A 162 10.22 5.27 8.10
C GLU A 162 9.81 6.35 7.08
N VAL A 163 8.52 6.69 7.07
CA VAL A 163 8.01 7.78 6.23
C VAL A 163 8.60 9.10 6.69
N GLY A 164 9.09 9.90 5.74
CA GLY A 164 9.80 11.15 6.00
C GLY A 164 11.32 11.03 6.11
N ASP A 165 11.88 9.81 6.15
CA ASP A 165 13.34 9.64 6.04
C ASP A 165 13.83 10.16 4.67
N VAL A 166 14.96 10.86 4.68
CA VAL A 166 15.69 11.22 3.46
C VAL A 166 16.71 10.11 3.16
N VAL A 167 16.50 9.41 2.06
CA VAL A 167 17.31 8.28 1.61
C VAL A 167 18.25 8.73 0.50
N ARG A 168 19.50 8.28 0.58
CA ARG A 168 20.43 8.31 -0.55
C ARG A 168 20.49 6.93 -1.18
N VAL A 169 20.24 6.86 -2.48
CA VAL A 169 20.36 5.63 -3.27
C VAL A 169 21.47 5.81 -4.29
N ASP A 170 22.45 4.92 -4.29
CA ASP A 170 23.57 4.96 -5.22
C ASP A 170 23.27 4.18 -6.51
N SER A 171 24.12 4.33 -7.54
CA SER A 171 23.96 3.65 -8.84
C SER A 171 23.77 2.14 -8.66
N ASP A 172 22.86 1.58 -9.46
CA ASP A 172 22.55 0.15 -9.50
C ASP A 172 21.93 -0.41 -8.21
N GLU A 173 21.50 0.45 -7.28
CA GLU A 173 20.72 0.05 -6.12
C GLU A 173 19.22 0.10 -6.41
N GLN A 174 18.46 -0.75 -5.71
CA GLN A 174 17.00 -0.75 -5.75
C GLN A 174 16.44 0.25 -4.74
N PHE A 175 15.30 0.87 -5.07
CA PHE A 175 14.62 1.74 -4.12
C PHE A 175 13.98 0.93 -2.97
N PRO A 176 14.27 1.27 -1.70
CA PRO A 176 13.80 0.52 -0.53
C PRO A 176 12.32 0.73 -0.20
N ALA A 177 11.73 1.81 -0.71
CA ALA A 177 10.38 2.27 -0.48
C ALA A 177 9.97 3.17 -1.66
N ASP A 178 8.73 3.68 -1.66
CA ASP A 178 8.35 4.68 -2.65
C ASP A 178 8.88 6.05 -2.17
N LEU A 179 9.65 6.72 -3.03
CA LEU A 179 10.34 7.95 -2.72
C LEU A 179 9.87 9.09 -3.62
N VAL A 180 9.83 10.32 -3.09
CA VAL A 180 9.80 11.54 -3.90
C VAL A 180 11.24 11.99 -4.13
N LEU A 181 11.63 12.08 -5.40
CA LEU A 181 12.95 12.51 -5.85
C LEU A 181 13.17 13.99 -5.52
N LEU A 182 14.18 14.28 -4.71
CA LEU A 182 14.58 15.65 -4.35
C LEU A 182 15.71 16.15 -5.24
N SER A 183 16.74 15.34 -5.44
CA SER A 183 17.90 15.73 -6.23
C SER A 183 18.59 14.52 -6.82
N SER A 184 19.33 14.76 -7.89
CA SER A 184 20.06 13.75 -8.64
C SER A 184 21.45 14.23 -9.00
N SER A 185 22.39 13.29 -9.08
CA SER A 185 23.78 13.52 -9.48
C SER A 185 24.01 13.52 -11.00
N SER A 186 22.97 13.39 -11.82
CA SER A 186 23.09 13.27 -13.27
C SER A 186 23.68 14.54 -13.92
N GLU A 187 24.21 14.39 -15.14
CA GLU A 187 24.74 15.49 -15.96
C GLU A 187 23.67 16.53 -16.28
N SER A 188 22.44 16.07 -16.53
CA SER A 188 21.25 16.92 -16.60
C SER A 188 20.71 17.15 -15.18
N PRO A 189 20.68 18.40 -14.68
CA PRO A 189 20.28 18.68 -13.30
C PRO A 189 18.90 18.11 -12.94
N GLY A 190 18.87 17.26 -11.92
CA GLY A 190 17.63 16.69 -11.38
C GLY A 190 17.04 15.51 -12.16
N MET A 191 17.65 15.10 -13.28
CA MET A 191 17.21 13.92 -14.01
C MET A 191 17.80 12.65 -13.41
N CYS A 192 17.06 11.55 -13.40
CA CYS A 192 17.60 10.22 -13.20
C CYS A 192 16.87 9.19 -14.06
N TYR A 193 17.51 8.03 -14.24
CA TYR A 193 16.93 6.93 -15.01
C TYR A 193 16.64 5.76 -14.09
N VAL A 194 15.46 5.17 -14.30
CA VAL A 194 14.96 4.09 -13.48
C VAL A 194 14.61 2.91 -14.38
N GLU A 195 15.18 1.75 -14.08
CA GLU A 195 14.84 0.50 -14.76
C GLU A 195 13.65 -0.17 -14.06
N THR A 196 12.60 -0.50 -14.83
CA THR A 196 11.38 -1.10 -14.31
C THR A 196 11.22 -2.59 -14.57
N SER A 197 12.27 -3.29 -15.02
CA SER A 197 12.24 -4.73 -15.32
C SER A 197 11.67 -5.59 -14.19
N ASN A 198 11.84 -5.18 -12.93
CA ASN A 198 11.29 -5.86 -11.76
C ASN A 198 9.78 -5.65 -11.51
N LEU A 199 9.15 -4.68 -12.19
CA LEU A 199 7.74 -4.32 -12.07
C LEU A 199 6.90 -4.77 -13.27
N ASP A 200 7.35 -4.47 -14.49
CA ASP A 200 6.60 -4.71 -15.73
C ASP A 200 7.26 -5.76 -16.64
N GLY A 201 8.44 -6.28 -16.29
CA GLY A 201 9.18 -7.26 -17.10
C GLY A 201 9.85 -6.65 -18.33
N GLU A 202 9.77 -5.32 -18.51
CA GLU A 202 10.40 -4.59 -19.59
C GLU A 202 11.72 -3.97 -19.11
N SER A 203 12.82 -4.17 -19.85
CA SER A 203 14.13 -3.57 -19.54
C SER A 203 14.24 -2.10 -19.95
N ASN A 204 13.11 -1.39 -20.00
CA ASN A 204 13.07 -0.01 -20.45
C ASN A 204 13.51 0.94 -19.33
N LEU A 205 14.31 1.94 -19.70
CA LEU A 205 14.70 3.02 -18.79
C LEU A 205 13.63 4.10 -18.83
N LYS A 206 13.06 4.41 -17.67
CA LYS A 206 12.13 5.52 -17.50
C LYS A 206 12.88 6.71 -16.91
N SER A 207 12.76 7.86 -17.56
CA SER A 207 13.31 9.11 -17.05
C SER A 207 12.43 9.67 -15.93
N LYS A 208 13.07 10.20 -14.88
CA LYS A 208 12.43 10.85 -13.73
C LYS A 208 13.13 12.18 -13.47
N GLN A 209 12.41 13.17 -12.96
CA GLN A 209 12.89 14.54 -12.83
C GLN A 209 12.48 15.11 -11.47
N SER A 210 13.45 15.58 -10.67
CA SER A 210 13.19 16.37 -9.46
C SER A 210 12.75 17.78 -9.81
N LEU A 211 12.17 18.46 -8.82
CA LEU A 211 11.91 19.89 -8.89
C LEU A 211 13.22 20.67 -8.99
N VAL A 212 13.15 21.84 -9.64
CA VAL A 212 14.32 22.69 -9.88
C VAL A 212 14.84 23.25 -8.55
N GLU A 213 13.92 23.55 -7.65
CA GLU A 213 14.12 24.17 -6.35
C GLU A 213 14.85 23.25 -5.37
N THR A 214 14.65 21.93 -5.48
CA THR A 214 15.28 20.93 -4.61
C THR A 214 16.63 20.42 -5.15
N ASN A 215 17.00 20.75 -6.39
CA ASN A 215 18.22 20.26 -7.04
C ASN A 215 19.53 20.69 -6.35
N ASN A 216 19.48 21.74 -5.52
CA ASN A 216 20.64 22.21 -4.78
C ASN A 216 20.97 21.33 -3.57
N LEU A 217 20.08 20.41 -3.17
CA LEU A 217 20.28 19.50 -2.04
C LEU A 217 21.19 18.33 -2.44
N LYS A 218 22.51 18.52 -2.48
CA LYS A 218 23.47 17.53 -3.04
C LYS A 218 24.37 16.89 -1.97
N SER A 219 24.47 17.51 -0.81
CA SER A 219 25.28 17.08 0.32
C SER A 219 24.44 16.99 1.58
N VAL A 220 24.95 16.31 2.61
CA VAL A 220 24.23 16.16 3.89
C VAL A 220 24.02 17.52 4.55
N GLU A 221 24.97 18.42 4.34
CA GLU A 221 24.99 19.79 4.84
C GLU A 221 23.86 20.63 4.24
N ASP A 222 23.51 20.42 2.97
CA ASP A 222 22.44 21.16 2.29
C ASP A 222 21.05 20.87 2.89
N PHE A 223 20.88 19.70 3.51
CA PHE A 223 19.65 19.35 4.21
C PHE A 223 19.55 20.04 5.58
N ILE A 224 20.67 20.48 6.17
CA ILE A 224 20.67 21.14 7.47
C ILE A 224 19.93 22.49 7.36
N GLY A 225 18.77 22.59 8.03
CA GLY A 225 17.93 23.78 7.99
C GLY A 225 16.94 23.83 6.81
N ALA A 226 16.97 22.87 5.89
CA ALA A 226 15.94 22.73 4.87
C ALA A 226 14.62 22.29 5.52
N LYS A 227 13.54 23.03 5.25
CA LYS A 227 12.20 22.69 5.71
C LYS A 227 11.34 22.29 4.51
N LEU A 228 11.01 21.00 4.43
CA LEU A 228 10.19 20.45 3.35
C LEU A 228 8.89 19.91 3.93
N LEU A 229 7.77 20.41 3.42
CA LEU A 229 6.44 19.94 3.79
C LEU A 229 5.80 19.28 2.59
N ILE A 230 5.58 17.96 2.65
CA ILE A 230 5.01 17.20 1.54
C ILE A 230 3.59 16.77 1.91
N GLU A 231 2.63 17.14 1.08
CA GLU A 231 1.24 16.72 1.16
C GLU A 231 0.88 15.87 -0.06
N TYR A 232 0.34 14.67 0.14
CA TYR A 232 0.14 13.72 -0.95
C TYR A 232 -1.09 12.84 -0.74
N GLU A 233 -1.55 12.23 -1.84
CA GLU A 233 -2.71 11.34 -1.82
C GLU A 233 -2.52 10.05 -1.00
N THR A 234 -3.59 9.30 -0.77
CA THR A 234 -3.52 7.97 -0.15
C THR A 234 -2.86 6.95 -1.09
N PRO A 235 -2.23 5.88 -0.54
CA PRO A 235 -1.65 4.81 -1.33
C PRO A 235 -2.63 4.26 -2.38
N SER A 236 -2.15 4.08 -3.61
CA SER A 236 -2.93 3.58 -4.74
C SER A 236 -2.10 2.63 -5.58
N HIS A 237 -2.72 1.55 -6.06
CA HIS A 237 -2.10 0.54 -6.93
C HIS A 237 -1.71 1.10 -8.31
N LEU A 238 -2.28 2.23 -8.75
CA LEU A 238 -1.98 2.83 -10.05
C LEU A 238 -0.52 3.32 -10.11
N LEU A 239 0.33 2.65 -10.89
CA LEU A 239 1.76 2.97 -11.05
C LEU A 239 2.01 4.34 -11.70
N ASN A 240 1.09 4.78 -12.56
CA ASN A 240 1.15 6.03 -13.32
C ASN A 240 0.48 7.22 -12.61
N LYS A 241 -0.04 7.04 -11.40
CA LYS A 241 -0.75 8.08 -10.66
C LYS A 241 -0.01 8.42 -9.37
N PHE A 242 0.33 9.70 -9.24
CA PHE A 242 0.78 10.31 -8.00
C PHE A 242 0.41 11.78 -8.06
N ASP A 243 -0.30 12.25 -7.05
CA ASP A 243 -0.73 13.65 -6.91
C ASP A 243 -0.38 14.12 -5.51
N GLY A 244 0.40 15.19 -5.45
CA GLY A 244 0.84 15.81 -4.21
C GLY A 244 1.36 17.22 -4.42
N ARG A 245 1.85 17.82 -3.35
CA ARG A 245 2.50 19.12 -3.34
C ARG A 245 3.60 19.14 -2.31
N ILE A 246 4.63 19.92 -2.58
CA ILE A 246 5.71 20.18 -1.64
C ILE A 246 5.78 21.68 -1.40
N THR A 247 5.82 22.07 -0.12
CA THR A 247 6.08 23.43 0.30
C THR A 247 7.51 23.50 0.84
N ILE A 248 8.32 24.36 0.23
CA ILE A 248 9.73 24.54 0.57
C ILE A 248 9.84 25.81 1.41
N ASN A 249 10.46 25.70 2.60
CA ASN A 249 10.70 26.81 3.53
C ASN A 249 9.46 27.65 3.88
N ASN A 250 8.26 27.06 3.82
CA ASN A 250 6.96 27.73 4.02
C ASN A 250 6.62 28.85 3.01
N GLU A 251 7.33 28.91 1.88
CA GLU A 251 7.13 29.95 0.86
C GLU A 251 6.54 29.35 -0.41
N ASP A 252 7.35 28.60 -1.15
CA ASP A 252 6.98 28.08 -2.46
C ASP A 252 6.27 26.74 -2.33
N THR A 253 5.02 26.67 -2.80
CA THR A 253 4.26 25.41 -2.89
C THR A 253 4.18 24.96 -4.34
N LEU A 254 4.77 23.79 -4.62
CA LEU A 254 4.92 23.25 -5.96
C LEU A 254 4.19 21.91 -6.09
N PRO A 255 3.57 21.61 -7.24
CA PRO A 255 2.92 20.32 -7.46
C PRO A 255 3.97 19.20 -7.60
N LEU A 256 3.62 18.03 -7.07
CA LEU A 256 4.35 16.78 -7.27
C LEU A 256 3.52 15.82 -8.10
N ASN A 257 4.11 15.29 -9.16
CA ASN A 257 3.48 14.36 -10.08
C ASN A 257 4.24 13.03 -10.11
N VAL A 258 3.78 12.09 -10.94
CA VAL A 258 4.43 10.79 -11.14
C VAL A 258 5.88 10.89 -11.64
N GLU A 259 6.28 12.02 -12.23
CA GLU A 259 7.66 12.26 -12.69
C GLU A 259 8.67 12.36 -11.55
N GLN A 260 8.23 12.80 -10.36
CA GLN A 260 9.04 12.88 -9.15
C GLN A 260 8.98 11.59 -8.31
N LEU A 261 8.05 10.67 -8.60
CA LEU A 261 7.88 9.44 -7.84
C LEU A 261 8.83 8.33 -8.31
N LEU A 262 9.60 7.79 -7.38
CA LEU A 262 10.42 6.59 -7.50
C LEU A 262 9.71 5.44 -6.77
N VAL A 263 9.58 4.29 -7.42
CA VAL A 263 8.77 3.17 -6.91
C VAL A 263 9.68 2.09 -6.32
N ARG A 264 9.27 1.49 -5.20
CA ARG A 264 9.98 0.36 -4.60
C ARG A 264 10.26 -0.75 -5.63
N GLY A 265 11.44 -1.34 -5.56
CA GLY A 265 11.82 -2.50 -6.39
C GLY A 265 12.31 -2.14 -7.80
N THR A 266 12.12 -0.91 -8.27
CA THR A 266 12.83 -0.42 -9.46
C THR A 266 14.27 -0.08 -9.13
N GLN A 267 15.15 -0.08 -10.12
CA GLN A 267 16.59 0.11 -9.93
C GLN A 267 17.05 1.45 -10.50
N LEU A 268 17.94 2.15 -9.77
CA LEU A 268 18.59 3.36 -10.27
C LEU A 268 19.63 2.99 -11.33
N LYS A 269 19.60 3.67 -12.48
CA LYS A 269 20.55 3.48 -13.58
C LYS A 269 21.09 4.81 -14.09
N ASN A 270 22.27 4.76 -14.70
CA ASN A 270 22.93 5.89 -15.36
C ASN A 270 23.02 7.16 -14.50
N THR A 271 23.04 7.01 -13.18
CA THR A 271 23.02 8.11 -12.20
C THR A 271 23.82 7.64 -10.99
N LYS A 272 24.83 8.41 -10.54
CA LYS A 272 25.72 7.97 -9.46
C LYS A 272 25.00 7.89 -8.11
N TRP A 273 24.15 8.87 -7.83
CA TRP A 273 23.32 8.89 -6.62
C TRP A 273 22.09 9.78 -6.82
N ILE A 274 21.06 9.53 -6.01
CA ILE A 274 19.91 10.41 -5.83
C ILE A 274 19.65 10.61 -4.33
N TYR A 275 19.00 11.71 -3.98
CA TYR A 275 18.32 11.86 -2.69
C TYR A 275 16.81 11.87 -2.90
N GLY A 276 16.10 11.13 -2.06
CA GLY A 276 14.64 11.10 -2.08
C GLY A 276 14.03 10.95 -0.69
N VAL A 277 12.83 11.46 -0.52
CA VAL A 277 12.07 11.36 0.73
C VAL A 277 11.09 10.20 0.65
N VAL A 278 11.06 9.36 1.68
CA VAL A 278 10.12 8.24 1.78
C VAL A 278 8.69 8.75 1.97
N VAL A 279 7.78 8.37 1.08
CA VAL A 279 6.35 8.73 1.15
C VAL A 279 5.42 7.55 1.41
N TYR A 280 5.76 6.35 0.91
CA TYR A 280 5.05 5.11 1.23
C TYR A 280 6.03 4.01 1.63
N THR A 281 5.68 3.25 2.65
CA THR A 281 6.50 2.17 3.23
C THR A 281 5.76 0.84 3.21
N GLY A 282 6.51 -0.27 3.22
CA GLY A 282 5.99 -1.62 3.42
C GLY A 282 4.86 -1.97 2.45
N HIS A 283 3.74 -2.41 3.01
CA HIS A 283 2.55 -2.84 2.25
C HIS A 283 1.76 -1.69 1.58
N GLU A 284 2.12 -0.43 1.84
CA GLU A 284 1.52 0.74 1.16
C GLU A 284 2.29 1.16 -0.09
N THR A 285 3.49 0.63 -0.32
CA THR A 285 4.24 0.89 -1.56
C THR A 285 3.48 0.37 -2.77
N LYS A 286 3.58 1.07 -3.90
CA LYS A 286 2.92 0.67 -5.15
C LYS A 286 3.35 -0.71 -5.61
N TYR A 287 4.62 -1.08 -5.40
CA TYR A 287 5.10 -2.43 -5.63
C TYR A 287 4.27 -3.45 -4.85
N MET A 288 4.20 -3.33 -3.52
CA MET A 288 3.48 -4.28 -2.69
C MET A 288 1.98 -4.30 -2.99
N LEU A 289 1.36 -3.15 -3.29
CA LEU A 289 -0.04 -3.09 -3.69
C LEU A 289 -0.34 -3.84 -5.00
N ASN A 290 0.63 -3.94 -5.92
CA ASN A 290 0.49 -4.69 -7.17
C ASN A 290 0.96 -6.16 -7.06
N THR A 291 1.94 -6.45 -6.19
CA THR A 291 2.48 -7.81 -5.98
C THR A 291 1.69 -8.62 -4.97
N MET A 292 0.92 -7.97 -4.08
CA MET A 292 -0.04 -8.66 -3.20
C MET A 292 -1.05 -9.41 -4.07
N ALA A 293 -0.80 -10.71 -4.21
CA ALA A 293 -1.61 -11.57 -5.05
C ALA A 293 -3.04 -11.67 -4.51
N THR A 294 -3.95 -11.68 -5.49
CA THR A 294 -5.33 -12.16 -5.47
C THR A 294 -5.60 -13.18 -4.34
N PRO A 295 -6.67 -13.00 -3.53
CA PRO A 295 -7.04 -13.98 -2.52
C PRO A 295 -7.15 -15.37 -3.15
N SER A 296 -6.40 -16.34 -2.60
CA SER A 296 -6.39 -17.78 -2.92
C SER A 296 -7.58 -18.27 -3.77
N LYS A 297 -7.56 -18.18 -5.12
CA LYS A 297 -8.71 -18.42 -6.03
C LYS A 297 -10.04 -18.63 -5.27
N LYS A 298 -10.54 -17.56 -4.65
CA LYS A 298 -11.89 -17.53 -4.11
C LYS A 298 -12.69 -16.84 -5.19
N ASN A 299 -13.75 -17.48 -5.68
CA ASN A 299 -14.80 -16.74 -6.37
C ASN A 299 -15.12 -15.54 -5.46
N LEU A 300 -14.83 -14.35 -5.96
CA LEU A 300 -14.96 -13.10 -5.23
C LEU A 300 -16.45 -12.81 -5.17
N TYR A 301 -17.07 -13.04 -4.02
CA TYR A 301 -18.41 -12.51 -3.73
C TYR A 301 -18.24 -11.37 -2.73
N ILE A 302 -18.43 -10.14 -3.20
CA ILE A 302 -18.54 -8.96 -2.35
C ILE A 302 -20.04 -8.73 -2.14
N CYS A 303 -20.52 -8.97 -0.92
CA CYS A 303 -21.88 -8.61 -0.51
C CYS A 303 -21.79 -7.38 0.39
N CYS A 304 -22.26 -6.23 -0.11
CA CYS A 304 -22.50 -5.05 0.69
C CYS A 304 -23.96 -5.05 1.13
N ILE A 305 -24.20 -5.16 2.44
CA ILE A 305 -25.51 -4.95 3.04
C ILE A 305 -25.52 -3.54 3.61
N VAL A 306 -26.38 -2.68 3.05
CA VAL A 306 -26.61 -1.33 3.57
C VAL A 306 -27.92 -1.33 4.32
N PHE A 307 -27.87 -1.05 5.62
CA PHE A 307 -29.06 -0.84 6.44
C PHE A 307 -29.48 0.63 6.31
N HIS A 308 -30.54 0.87 5.53
CA HIS A 308 -31.41 2.00 5.82
C HIS A 308 -32.45 1.50 6.84
N ASP A 309 -32.86 2.38 7.73
CA ASP A 309 -33.70 2.09 8.91
C ASP A 309 -34.89 1.15 8.65
N ARG A 310 -35.34 0.48 9.72
CA ARG A 310 -36.22 -0.71 9.72
C ARG A 310 -37.33 -0.69 8.65
N SER A 311 -37.08 -1.29 7.48
CA SER A 311 -38.03 -2.18 6.77
C SER A 311 -37.67 -2.53 5.32
N ASN A 312 -36.50 -2.22 4.74
CA ASN A 312 -36.20 -2.63 3.35
C ASN A 312 -34.73 -3.05 3.14
N ILE A 313 -34.52 -4.19 2.47
CA ILE A 313 -33.21 -4.74 2.09
C ILE A 313 -33.09 -4.66 0.56
N THR A 314 -32.01 -4.05 0.07
CA THR A 314 -31.66 -4.08 -1.36
C THR A 314 -30.30 -4.75 -1.52
N VAL A 315 -30.23 -5.77 -2.37
CA VAL A 315 -29.00 -6.50 -2.72
C VAL A 315 -28.64 -6.14 -4.17
N CYS A 316 -27.46 -5.58 -4.39
CA CYS A 316 -26.98 -5.20 -5.72
C CYS A 316 -25.88 -6.17 -6.20
N HIS A 317 -25.98 -6.65 -7.44
CA HIS A 317 -24.97 -7.45 -8.13
C HIS A 317 -24.45 -6.69 -9.36
N ASP A 318 -23.12 -6.58 -9.51
CA ASP A 318 -22.39 -6.10 -10.69
C ASP A 318 -23.10 -5.04 -11.55
N GLY A 319 -23.43 -3.91 -10.92
CA GLY A 319 -23.83 -2.70 -11.63
C GLY A 319 -25.30 -2.59 -12.06
N ASP A 320 -26.09 -3.66 -11.98
CA ASP A 320 -27.53 -3.61 -12.26
C ASP A 320 -28.36 -3.80 -10.98
N CYS A 321 -29.20 -2.81 -10.68
CA CYS A 321 -30.06 -2.80 -9.49
C CYS A 321 -31.46 -3.32 -9.85
N GLN A 322 -31.89 -4.44 -9.27
CA GLN A 322 -33.31 -4.82 -9.23
C GLN A 322 -33.83 -4.73 -7.80
N SER A 323 -34.87 -3.93 -7.60
CA SER A 323 -35.58 -3.80 -6.33
C SER A 323 -36.66 -4.87 -6.19
N PHE A 324 -36.57 -5.71 -5.17
CA PHE A 324 -37.67 -6.60 -4.77
C PHE A 324 -38.39 -5.96 -3.58
N PRO A 325 -39.70 -5.67 -3.69
CA PRO A 325 -40.49 -5.27 -2.53
C PRO A 325 -40.78 -6.51 -1.66
N GLY A 326 -40.23 -6.55 -0.45
CA GLY A 326 -40.79 -7.28 0.69
C GLY A 326 -41.40 -6.26 1.65
N ASP A 327 -42.46 -6.48 2.40
CA ASP A 327 -43.24 -7.68 2.67
C ASP A 327 -44.62 -7.22 3.21
N PHE A 328 -45.58 -8.14 3.16
CA PHE A 328 -46.67 -8.34 4.14
C PHE A 328 -47.42 -7.13 4.73
N ASN A 329 -48.73 -7.09 4.45
CA ASN A 329 -49.72 -7.08 5.53
C ASN A 329 -51.08 -7.67 5.11
N GLN A 330 -51.62 -8.50 6.00
CA GLN A 330 -52.98 -9.04 6.06
C GLN A 330 -54.03 -7.92 5.93
N SER A 331 -55.14 -8.18 5.22
CA SER A 331 -56.49 -8.23 5.81
C SER A 331 -57.60 -8.25 4.74
N ARG A 332 -58.45 -9.29 4.87
CA ARG A 332 -59.77 -9.56 4.25
C ARG A 332 -59.84 -9.93 2.77
#